data_AF-A0A3S5B3S1-F1
#
_entry.id   AF-A0A3S5B3S1-F1
#
_cell.length_a   1.000
_cell.length_b   1.000
_cell.length_c   1.000
_cell.angle_alpha   90.00
_cell.angle_beta   90.00
_cell.angle_gamma   90.00
#
_symmetry.space_group_name_H-M   'P 1'
#
loop_
_entity.id
_entity.type
_entity.pdbx_description
1 polymer ?
#
loop_
_entity_poly.entity_id
_entity_poly.type
_entity_poly.pdbx_seq_one_letter_code
_entity_poly.pdbx_strand_id
1 'polypeptide(L)'
;MSAFIVIDSQLERLKHEQSVDVFGAVSRMRSQRNFMVQTEEQYAFLYDVLVEAVETIDTEVLASGLYQHLMKLRQPASNTLLAQYLGIDNRREPGHLNSNMSGLELEYKHKFAIIGYY
;
A
#
# COMPACT_ATOMS: atom_id res chain seq x y z
N MET A 1 -17.11 16.14 -1.84
CA MET A 1 -18.12 15.14 -2.29
C MET A 1 -17.60 14.29 -3.45
N SER A 2 -17.02 14.88 -4.52
CA SER A 2 -16.47 14.13 -5.66
C SER A 2 -15.26 13.26 -5.33
N ALA A 3 -14.35 13.75 -4.47
CA ALA A 3 -13.14 13.01 -4.12
C ALA A 3 -13.45 11.68 -3.41
N PHE A 4 -14.42 11.71 -2.48
CA PHE A 4 -14.88 10.52 -1.77
C PHE A 4 -15.35 9.40 -2.71
N ILE A 5 -16.14 9.74 -3.74
CA ILE A 5 -16.66 8.75 -4.71
C ILE A 5 -15.52 8.12 -5.51
N VAL A 6 -14.51 8.91 -5.92
CA VAL A 6 -13.34 8.35 -6.60
C VAL A 6 -12.59 7.42 -5.67
N ILE A 7 -12.23 7.90 -4.48
CA ILE A 7 -11.46 7.15 -3.50
C ILE A 7 -12.16 5.81 -3.21
N ASP A 8 -13.44 5.85 -2.85
CA ASP A 8 -14.24 4.64 -2.58
C ASP A 8 -14.20 3.63 -3.74
N SER A 9 -14.46 4.10 -4.98
CA SER A 9 -14.42 3.24 -6.15
C SER A 9 -13.02 2.65 -6.43
N GLN A 10 -11.96 3.42 -6.14
CA GLN A 10 -10.59 3.00 -6.40
C GLN A 10 -10.05 2.09 -5.29
N LEU A 11 -10.48 2.28 -4.04
CA LEU A 11 -10.16 1.36 -2.94
C LEU A 11 -10.83 0.00 -3.14
N GLU A 12 -12.08 -0.02 -3.60
CA GLU A 12 -12.75 -1.29 -3.94
C GLU A 12 -12.00 -2.01 -5.06
N ARG A 13 -11.61 -1.28 -6.11
CA ARG A 13 -10.82 -1.84 -7.21
C ARG A 13 -9.46 -2.35 -6.76
N LEU A 14 -8.76 -1.60 -5.90
CA LEU A 14 -7.47 -2.00 -5.36
C LEU A 14 -7.55 -3.35 -4.64
N LYS A 15 -8.63 -3.61 -3.89
CA LYS A 15 -8.85 -4.89 -3.20
C LYS A 15 -8.97 -6.08 -4.17
N HIS A 16 -9.67 -5.92 -5.29
CA HIS A 16 -9.98 -7.02 -6.21
C HIS A 16 -8.97 -7.18 -7.35
N GLU A 17 -8.43 -6.07 -7.86
CA GLU A 17 -7.63 -6.03 -9.09
C GLU A 17 -6.17 -5.62 -8.86
N GLN A 18 -5.79 -5.26 -7.62
CA GLN A 18 -4.44 -4.77 -7.28
C GLN A 18 -3.99 -3.59 -8.18
N SER A 19 -4.94 -2.74 -8.59
CA SER A 19 -4.68 -1.62 -9.50
C SER A 19 -5.61 -0.43 -9.24
N VAL A 20 -5.19 0.75 -9.68
CA VAL A 20 -5.91 2.02 -9.53
C VAL A 20 -5.93 2.75 -10.88
N ASP A 21 -7.06 3.40 -11.21
CA ASP A 21 -7.24 4.26 -12.39
C ASP A 21 -8.00 5.54 -12.02
N VAL A 22 -7.26 6.49 -11.44
CA VAL A 22 -7.79 7.80 -11.04
C VAL A 22 -8.28 8.59 -12.27
N PHE A 23 -7.55 8.52 -13.38
CA PHE A 23 -7.90 9.24 -14.61
C PHE A 23 -9.24 8.77 -15.19
N GLY A 24 -9.43 7.46 -15.37
CA GLY A 24 -10.67 6.91 -15.88
C GLY A 24 -11.83 7.08 -14.90
N ALA A 25 -11.57 7.00 -13.59
CA ALA A 25 -12.60 7.27 -12.59
C ALA A 25 -13.12 8.72 -12.65
N VAL A 26 -12.21 9.71 -12.68
CA VAL A 26 -12.59 11.13 -12.81
C VAL A 26 -13.27 11.40 -14.15
N SER A 27 -12.80 10.79 -15.24
CA SER A 27 -13.41 10.89 -16.57
C SER A 27 -14.86 10.37 -16.57
N ARG A 28 -15.12 9.20 -15.97
CA ARG A 28 -16.47 8.62 -15.84
C ARG A 28 -17.38 9.45 -14.93
N MET A 29 -16.87 10.03 -13.85
CA MET A 29 -17.70 10.90 -13.01
C MET A 29 -18.09 12.19 -13.73
N ARG A 30 -17.16 12.78 -14.49
CA ARG A 30 -17.44 14.00 -15.27
C ARG A 30 -18.46 13.77 -16.38
N SER A 31 -18.59 12.55 -16.91
CA SER A 31 -19.66 12.24 -17.87
C SER A 31 -21.04 12.12 -17.23
N GLN A 32 -21.13 11.85 -15.92
CA GLN A 32 -22.41 11.76 -15.21
C GLN A 32 -22.82 13.08 -14.55
N ARG A 33 -21.86 13.89 -14.07
CA ARG A 33 -22.10 15.19 -13.46
C ARG A 33 -20.95 16.15 -13.74
N ASN A 34 -21.26 17.25 -14.43
CA ASN A 34 -20.29 18.31 -14.70
C ASN A 34 -19.67 18.82 -13.39
N PHE A 35 -18.40 19.24 -13.47
CA PHE A 35 -17.66 19.86 -12.36
C PHE A 35 -17.26 18.92 -11.20
N MET A 36 -17.10 17.63 -11.49
CA MET A 36 -16.43 16.69 -10.59
C MET A 36 -14.90 16.89 -10.61
N VAL A 37 -14.28 17.03 -9.43
CA VAL A 37 -12.82 17.26 -9.21
C VAL A 37 -12.33 18.45 -10.04
N GLN A 38 -12.52 19.66 -9.52
CA GLN A 38 -12.37 20.89 -10.31
C GLN A 38 -10.96 21.46 -10.31
N THR A 39 -10.19 21.19 -9.26
CA THR A 39 -8.87 21.78 -9.07
C THR A 39 -7.80 20.72 -9.18
N GLU A 40 -6.61 21.16 -9.59
CA GLU A 40 -5.42 20.33 -9.60
C GLU A 40 -5.13 19.78 -8.20
N GLU A 41 -5.26 20.60 -7.16
CA GLU A 41 -5.09 20.20 -5.76
C GLU A 41 -6.04 19.05 -5.36
N GLN A 42 -7.30 19.08 -5.79
CA GLN A 42 -8.23 17.98 -5.53
C GLN A 42 -7.83 16.72 -6.29
N TYR A 43 -7.22 16.85 -7.47
CA TYR A 43 -6.75 15.71 -8.26
C TYR A 43 -5.48 15.11 -7.64
N ALA A 44 -4.54 15.92 -7.18
CA ALA A 44 -3.36 15.50 -6.43
C ALA A 44 -3.75 14.80 -5.12
N PHE A 45 -4.70 15.36 -4.38
CA PHE A 45 -5.23 14.75 -3.15
C PHE A 45 -5.77 13.33 -3.35
N LEU A 46 -6.33 13.01 -4.53
CA LEU A 46 -6.77 11.64 -4.82
C LEU A 46 -5.61 10.66 -4.84
N TYR A 47 -4.47 11.05 -5.43
CA TYR A 47 -3.28 10.20 -5.45
C TYR A 47 -2.70 10.06 -4.06
N ASP A 48 -2.59 11.15 -3.29
CA ASP A 48 -2.04 11.12 -1.93
C ASP A 48 -2.81 10.12 -1.04
N VAL A 49 -4.14 10.20 -1.04
CA VAL A 49 -4.99 9.29 -0.24
C VAL A 49 -4.90 7.85 -0.74
N LEU A 50 -4.86 7.62 -2.06
CA LEU A 50 -4.80 6.27 -2.59
C LEU A 50 -3.44 5.60 -2.36
N VAL A 51 -2.35 6.37 -2.38
CA VAL A 51 -1.02 5.89 -2.00
C VAL A 51 -1.01 5.53 -0.51
N GLU A 52 -1.49 6.41 0.36
CA GLU A 52 -1.57 6.14 1.80
C GLU A 52 -2.43 4.90 2.11
N ALA A 53 -3.54 4.72 1.39
CA ALA A 53 -4.38 3.55 1.55
C ALA A 53 -3.70 2.24 1.12
N VAL A 54 -2.86 2.27 0.08
CA VAL A 54 -2.02 1.12 -0.31
C VAL A 54 -1.00 0.82 0.79
N GLU A 55 -0.44 1.85 1.41
CA GLU A 55 0.55 1.70 2.50
C GLU A 55 -0.05 1.13 3.79
N THR A 56 -1.34 1.33 4.04
CA THR A 56 -1.99 1.03 5.33
C THR A 56 -2.92 -0.19 5.31
N ILE A 57 -3.09 -0.86 4.16
CA ILE A 57 -4.22 -1.77 3.90
C ILE A 57 -4.33 -2.99 4.83
N ASP A 58 -3.22 -3.48 5.40
CA ASP A 58 -3.20 -4.68 6.28
C ASP A 58 -3.00 -4.33 7.77
N THR A 59 -3.09 -3.05 8.14
CA THR A 59 -2.83 -2.61 9.53
C THR A 59 -4.04 -2.74 10.46
N GLU A 60 -5.23 -3.02 9.92
CA GLU A 60 -6.43 -3.24 10.71
C GLU A 60 -6.48 -4.66 11.31
N VAL A 61 -6.74 -4.75 12.61
CA VAL A 61 -6.79 -6.03 13.32
C VAL A 61 -8.03 -6.10 14.19
N LEU A 62 -8.84 -7.15 14.00
CA LEU A 62 -9.98 -7.43 14.87
C LEU A 62 -9.50 -7.70 16.31
N ALA A 63 -10.25 -7.25 17.31
CA ALA A 63 -9.90 -7.45 18.72
C ALA A 63 -9.63 -8.93 19.08
N SER A 64 -10.37 -9.86 18.47
CA SER A 64 -10.17 -11.31 18.63
C SER A 64 -8.84 -11.82 18.06
N GLY A 65 -8.30 -11.15 17.05
CA GLY A 65 -7.02 -11.48 16.40
C GLY A 65 -5.83 -10.71 16.96
N LEU A 66 -6.05 -9.72 17.84
CA LEU A 66 -5.01 -8.82 18.34
C LEU A 66 -3.82 -9.57 18.98
N TYR A 67 -4.11 -10.56 19.82
CA TYR A 67 -3.05 -11.34 20.48
C TYR A 67 -2.17 -12.07 19.46
N GLN A 68 -2.77 -12.69 18.45
CA GLN A 68 -2.04 -13.38 17.38
C GLN A 68 -1.20 -12.39 16.56
N HIS A 69 -1.77 -11.23 16.23
CA HIS A 69 -1.04 -10.17 15.53
C HIS A 69 0.15 -9.65 16.35
N LEU A 70 -0.03 -9.42 17.65
CA LEU A 70 1.04 -8.98 18.56
C LEU A 70 2.16 -10.03 18.69
N MET A 71 1.79 -11.32 18.75
CA MET A 71 2.78 -12.41 18.74
C MET A 71 3.57 -12.46 17.44
N LYS A 72 2.96 -12.14 16.28
CA LYS A 72 3.67 -12.05 15.00
C LYS A 72 4.59 -10.83 14.93
N LEU A 73 4.15 -9.67 15.41
CA LEU A 73 4.97 -8.45 15.46
C LEU A 73 6.21 -8.62 16.35
N ARG A 74 6.09 -9.39 17.43
CA ARG A 74 7.19 -9.65 18.37
C ARG A 74 8.25 -10.61 17.80
N GLN A 75 7.92 -11.38 16.77
CA GLN A 75 8.87 -12.31 16.15
C GLN A 75 9.83 -11.54 15.22
N PRO A 76 11.15 -11.73 15.38
CA PRO A 76 12.10 -11.18 14.42
C PRO A 76 11.85 -11.79 13.04
N ALA A 77 12.18 -11.05 11.98
CA ALA A 77 11.94 -11.52 10.63
C ALA A 77 12.58 -12.88 10.37
N SER A 78 11.81 -13.78 9.75
CA SER A 78 12.32 -15.08 9.31
C SER A 78 13.53 -14.85 8.41
N ASN A 79 14.62 -15.58 8.66
CA ASN A 79 15.83 -15.55 7.83
C ASN A 79 15.52 -15.84 6.35
N THR A 80 14.44 -16.58 6.05
CA THR A 80 13.97 -16.85 4.69
C THR A 80 13.36 -15.62 4.03
N LEU A 81 12.58 -14.81 4.76
CA LEU A 81 12.04 -13.54 4.26
C LEU A 81 13.13 -12.47 4.12
N LEU A 82 14.08 -12.43 5.06
CA LEU A 82 15.27 -11.60 4.95
C LEU A 82 16.10 -11.96 3.71
N ALA A 83 16.31 -13.26 3.44
CA ALA A 83 17.03 -13.73 2.26
C ALA A 83 16.31 -13.42 0.94
N GLN A 84 14.97 -13.48 0.93
CA GLN A 84 14.15 -13.12 -0.23
C GLN A 84 14.12 -11.60 -0.50
N TYR A 85 14.18 -10.78 0.56
CA TYR A 85 14.26 -9.33 0.47
C TYR A 85 15.66 -8.83 0.11
N LEU A 86 16.71 -9.44 0.68
CA LEU A 86 18.12 -9.18 0.40
C LEU A 86 18.61 -9.88 -0.87
N GLY A 87 17.70 -10.19 -1.81
CA GLY A 87 17.92 -11.07 -2.96
C GLY A 87 19.37 -11.08 -3.39
N ILE A 88 20.00 -12.25 -3.38
CA ILE A 88 21.41 -12.47 -3.76
C ILE A 88 21.66 -11.85 -5.14
N ASP A 89 22.03 -10.58 -5.13
CA ASP A 89 22.66 -9.87 -6.22
C ASP A 89 24.05 -9.49 -5.67
N ASN A 90 25.07 -10.17 -6.20
CA ASN A 90 26.47 -10.11 -5.76
C ASN A 90 27.14 -8.74 -5.98
N ARG A 91 26.41 -7.61 -5.97
CA ARG A 91 26.93 -6.31 -6.43
C ARG A 91 26.58 -5.07 -5.60
N ARG A 92 26.01 -5.18 -4.39
CA ARG A 92 25.76 -3.99 -3.56
C ARG A 92 26.26 -4.19 -2.13
N GLU A 93 27.21 -3.33 -1.75
CA GLU A 93 27.81 -3.22 -0.43
C GLU A 93 26.75 -3.12 0.68
N PRO A 94 26.98 -3.73 1.86
CA PRO A 94 26.02 -3.78 2.94
C PRO A 94 25.87 -2.41 3.61
N GLY A 95 24.85 -1.65 3.20
CA GLY A 95 24.32 -0.55 3.99
C GLY A 95 23.78 -1.10 5.31
N HIS A 96 24.28 -0.57 6.44
CA HIS A 96 23.97 -0.93 7.83
C HIS A 96 22.57 -1.54 8.02
N LEU A 97 22.49 -2.86 8.11
CA LEU A 97 21.28 -3.60 8.45
C LEU A 97 20.91 -3.33 9.92
N ASN A 98 19.70 -2.84 10.16
CA ASN A 98 19.09 -2.90 11.48
C ASN A 98 18.62 -4.35 11.71
N SER A 99 19.32 -5.09 12.56
CA SER A 99 19.05 -6.50 12.91
C SER A 99 17.71 -6.74 13.62
N ASN A 100 16.94 -5.69 13.89
CA ASN A 100 15.74 -5.74 14.73
C ASN A 100 14.43 -5.59 13.94
N MET A 101 14.42 -5.65 12.61
CA MET A 101 13.17 -5.59 11.84
C MET A 101 12.31 -6.85 12.08
N SER A 102 11.02 -6.62 12.34
CA SER A 102 10.05 -7.70 12.54
C SER A 102 9.69 -8.39 11.21
N GLY A 103 9.21 -9.65 11.28
CA GLY A 103 8.83 -10.40 10.07
C GLY A 103 7.69 -9.77 9.27
N LEU A 104 6.76 -9.11 9.97
CA LEU A 104 5.69 -8.35 9.33
C LEU A 104 6.25 -7.16 8.55
N GLU A 105 7.19 -6.40 9.11
CA GLU A 105 7.80 -5.23 8.46
C GLU A 105 8.47 -5.61 7.12
N LEU A 106 9.06 -6.81 7.05
CA LEU A 106 9.60 -7.37 5.82
C LEU A 106 8.52 -7.86 4.84
N GLU A 107 7.46 -8.50 5.33
CA GLU A 107 6.33 -8.93 4.50
C GLU A 107 5.66 -7.73 3.83
N TYR A 108 5.47 -6.64 4.59
CA TYR A 108 5.02 -5.34 4.07
C TYR A 108 5.97 -4.83 2.98
N LYS A 109 7.26 -4.70 3.27
CA LYS A 109 8.29 -4.26 2.31
C LYS A 109 8.36 -5.13 1.04
N HIS A 110 8.15 -6.44 1.15
CA HIS A 110 8.12 -7.34 0.00
C HIS A 110 6.86 -7.16 -0.85
N LYS A 111 5.68 -7.01 -0.22
CA LYS A 111 4.45 -6.68 -0.93
C LYS A 111 4.60 -5.35 -1.69
N PHE A 112 5.24 -4.34 -1.10
CA PHE A 112 5.50 -3.04 -1.76
C PHE A 112 6.38 -3.16 -3.02
N ALA A 113 7.40 -4.03 -3.00
CA ALA A 113 8.26 -4.26 -4.16
C ALA A 113 7.51 -4.90 -5.36
N ILE A 114 6.47 -5.70 -5.09
CA ILE A 114 5.64 -6.33 -6.13
C ILE A 114 4.74 -5.30 -6.85
N ILE A 115 4.39 -4.19 -6.19
CA ILE A 115 3.56 -3.11 -6.74
C ILE A 115 4.37 -2.09 -7.57
N GLY A 116 5.65 -2.35 -7.81
CA GLY A 116 6.47 -1.56 -8.74
C GLY A 116 7.07 -0.27 -8.19
N TYR A 117 7.17 -0.10 -6.86
CA TYR A 117 8.00 0.93 -6.27
C TYR A 117 9.40 0.38 -5.99
N TYR A 118 10.26 0.47 -7.01
CA TYR A 118 11.73 0.57 -7.08
C TYR A 118 12.26 -0.07 -8.37
#